data_AF-A0A143PTB3-F1
#
_entry.id   AF-A0A143PTB3-F1
#
_cell.length_a   1.000
_cell.length_b   1.000
_cell.length_c   1.000
_cell.angle_alpha   90.00
_cell.angle_beta   90.00
_cell.angle_gamma   90.00
#
_symmetry.space_group_name_H-M   'P 1'
#
loop_
_entity.id
_entity.type
_entity.pdbx_description
1 polymer ?
#
loop_
_entity_poly.entity_id
_entity_poly.type
_entity_poly.pdbx_seq_one_letter_code
_entity_poly.pdbx_strand_id
1 'polypeptide(L)'
;MVPWRCARGSSLLEAVIAAALLATVLTGVLPLVTTAVAGTTAARADLVAAYLARQRLAQLQALTHASLPSGVIADDRSRLDEAEVFTPGGPGLQPTGLTPLQAPTAPWVDWLDEHGAWLASGTQVPPGARFSRRWGIVATGAEGCLRLWVEAAPLAPSIGDRVSRAVGLQCPWGTEVP
;
A
#
# COMPACT_ATOMS: atom_id res chain seq x y z
N MET A 1 -44.52 56.76 8.65
CA MET A 1 -43.87 56.73 7.33
C MET A 1 -42.40 57.05 7.53
N VAL A 2 -41.52 56.05 7.41
CA VAL A 2 -40.07 56.21 7.54
C VAL A 2 -39.50 56.40 6.13
N PRO A 3 -38.80 57.52 5.83
CA PRO A 3 -38.27 57.75 4.50
C PRO A 3 -37.04 56.87 4.26
N TRP A 4 -37.14 55.96 3.30
CA TRP A 4 -36.01 55.23 2.75
C TRP A 4 -35.08 56.25 2.07
N ARG A 5 -33.90 56.48 2.64
CA ARG A 5 -32.84 57.21 1.95
C ARG A 5 -32.39 56.33 0.78
N CYS A 6 -32.54 56.81 -0.46
CA CYS A 6 -31.86 56.22 -1.61
C CYS A 6 -30.36 56.20 -1.31
N ALA A 7 -29.81 54.99 -1.12
CA ALA A 7 -28.40 54.76 -0.92
C ALA A 7 -27.63 55.32 -2.13
N ARG A 8 -27.04 56.50 -1.98
CA ARG A 8 -26.08 57.04 -2.95
C ARG A 8 -24.88 56.10 -2.96
N GLY A 9 -24.50 55.70 -4.17
CA GLY A 9 -23.72 54.50 -4.47
C GLY A 9 -22.54 54.25 -3.54
N SER A 10 -22.39 52.98 -3.15
CA SER A 10 -21.11 52.43 -2.70
C SER A 10 -20.01 52.96 -3.61
N SER A 11 -19.08 53.72 -3.05
CA SER A 11 -18.04 54.36 -3.84
C SER A 11 -17.22 53.30 -4.57
N LEU A 12 -16.84 53.55 -5.82
CA LEU A 12 -15.98 52.64 -6.60
C LEU A 12 -14.71 52.24 -5.81
N LEU A 13 -14.23 53.15 -4.95
CA LEU A 13 -13.13 52.91 -4.03
C LEU A 13 -13.39 51.76 -3.04
N GLU A 14 -14.58 51.69 -2.45
CA GLU A 14 -14.96 50.61 -1.52
C GLU A 14 -14.95 49.25 -2.22
N ALA A 15 -15.47 49.19 -3.45
CA ALA A 15 -15.43 47.97 -4.25
C ALA A 15 -14.00 47.55 -4.60
N VAL A 16 -13.12 48.51 -4.93
CA VAL A 16 -11.70 48.24 -5.21
C VAL A 16 -10.97 47.75 -3.96
N ILE A 17 -11.21 48.36 -2.79
CA ILE A 17 -10.61 47.92 -1.53
C ILE A 17 -11.11 46.52 -1.16
N ALA A 18 -12.42 46.27 -1.25
CA ALA A 18 -12.99 44.96 -0.99
C ALA A 18 -12.42 43.89 -1.94
N ALA A 19 -12.28 44.20 -3.23
CA ALA A 19 -11.67 43.31 -4.22
C ALA A 19 -10.19 43.03 -3.92
N ALA A 20 -9.42 44.04 -3.53
CA ALA A 20 -8.01 43.86 -3.16
C ALA A 20 -7.85 42.98 -1.91
N LEU A 21 -8.67 43.20 -0.87
CA LEU A 21 -8.70 42.36 0.32
C LEU A 21 -9.08 40.92 -0.03
N LEU A 22 -10.13 40.72 -0.84
CA LEU A 22 -10.53 39.41 -1.31
C LEU A 22 -9.41 38.71 -2.07
N ALA A 23 -8.72 39.41 -2.97
CA ALA A 23 -7.58 38.87 -3.70
C ALA A 23 -6.46 38.41 -2.77
N THR A 24 -6.09 39.23 -1.77
CA THR A 24 -5.05 38.85 -0.80
C THR A 24 -5.43 37.62 0.01
N VAL A 25 -6.68 37.52 0.47
CA VAL A 25 -7.18 36.35 1.20
C VAL A 25 -7.15 35.10 0.32
N LEU A 26 -7.63 35.18 -0.92
CA LEU A 26 -7.61 34.07 -1.86
C LEU A 26 -6.19 33.58 -2.16
N THR A 27 -5.23 34.51 -2.33
CA THR A 27 -3.82 34.14 -2.53
C THR A 27 -3.20 33.44 -1.32
N GLY A 28 -3.67 33.74 -0.10
CA GLY A 28 -3.22 33.07 1.13
C GLY A 28 -3.85 31.68 1.34
N VAL A 29 -5.12 31.50 0.97
CA VAL A 29 -5.86 30.25 1.20
C VAL A 29 -5.52 29.16 0.19
N LEU A 30 -5.29 29.53 -1.08
CA LEU A 30 -5.02 28.56 -2.15
C LEU A 30 -3.86 27.59 -1.85
N PRO A 31 -2.68 28.03 -1.37
CA PRO A 31 -1.59 27.10 -1.02
C PRO A 31 -1.92 26.18 0.17
N LEU A 32 -2.77 26.62 1.11
CA LEU A 32 -3.21 25.77 2.21
C LEU A 32 -4.11 24.63 1.71
N VAL A 33 -4.97 24.91 0.73
CA VAL A 33 -5.81 23.89 0.12
C VAL A 33 -4.98 22.89 -0.69
N THR A 34 -4.00 23.35 -1.48
CA THR A 34 -3.16 22.44 -2.27
C THR A 34 -2.31 21.53 -1.40
N THR A 35 -1.75 22.06 -0.30
CA THR A 35 -0.98 21.27 0.67
C THR A 35 -1.88 20.29 1.44
N ALA A 36 -3.09 20.69 1.82
CA ALA A 36 -4.05 19.79 2.47
C ALA A 36 -4.50 18.64 1.55
N VAL A 37 -4.78 18.93 0.27
CA VAL A 37 -5.14 17.91 -0.72
C VAL A 37 -3.97 16.94 -0.94
N ALA A 38 -2.75 17.46 -1.15
CA ALA A 38 -1.56 16.65 -1.32
C ALA A 38 -1.25 15.78 -0.08
N GLY A 39 -1.45 16.33 1.12
CA GLY A 39 -1.30 15.58 2.37
C GLY A 39 -2.32 14.44 2.50
N THR A 40 -3.58 14.72 2.15
CA THR A 40 -4.67 13.73 2.23
C THR A 40 -4.50 12.60 1.21
N THR A 41 -4.11 12.92 -0.02
CA THR A 41 -3.85 11.89 -1.05
C THR A 41 -2.67 11.01 -0.68
N ALA A 42 -1.61 11.60 -0.13
CA ALA A 42 -0.44 10.86 0.31
C ALA A 42 -0.75 9.96 1.52
N ALA A 43 -1.48 10.48 2.53
CA ALA A 43 -1.91 9.68 3.67
C ALA A 43 -2.82 8.51 3.27
N ARG A 44 -3.73 8.73 2.30
CA ARG A 44 -4.56 7.65 1.75
C ARG A 44 -3.70 6.56 1.10
N ALA A 45 -2.70 6.92 0.32
CA ALA A 45 -1.80 5.94 -0.30
C ALA A 45 -1.03 5.13 0.75
N ASP A 46 -0.55 5.77 1.82
CA ASP A 46 0.16 5.09 2.91
C ASP A 46 -0.74 4.11 3.66
N LEU A 47 -2.01 4.49 3.94
CA LEU A 47 -2.98 3.61 4.59
C LEU A 47 -3.33 2.39 3.71
N VAL A 48 -3.53 2.61 2.41
CA VAL A 48 -3.78 1.50 1.47
C VAL A 48 -2.56 0.57 1.40
N ALA A 49 -1.35 1.10 1.30
CA ALA A 49 -0.13 0.29 1.32
C ALA A 49 0.00 -0.53 2.62
N ALA A 50 -0.24 0.08 3.78
CA ALA A 50 -0.22 -0.62 5.07
C ALA A 50 -1.28 -1.73 5.15
N TYR A 51 -2.48 -1.48 4.63
CA TYR A 51 -3.54 -2.48 4.54
C TYR A 51 -3.13 -3.66 3.64
N LEU A 52 -2.61 -3.38 2.44
CA LEU A 52 -2.16 -4.40 1.48
C LEU A 52 -1.04 -5.27 2.03
N ALA A 53 -0.08 -4.67 2.75
CA ALA A 53 1.00 -5.40 3.39
C ALA A 53 0.47 -6.37 4.48
N ARG A 54 -0.46 -5.89 5.32
CA ARG A 54 -1.09 -6.72 6.37
C ARG A 54 -1.98 -7.82 5.81
N GLN A 55 -2.78 -7.52 4.77
CA GLN A 55 -3.61 -8.52 4.10
C GLN A 55 -2.76 -9.67 3.58
N ARG A 56 -1.64 -9.36 2.91
CA ARG A 56 -0.75 -10.40 2.38
C ARG A 56 -0.02 -11.16 3.49
N LEU A 57 0.40 -10.50 4.56
CA LEU A 57 0.97 -11.19 5.71
C LEU A 57 -0.04 -12.18 6.32
N ALA A 58 -1.29 -11.77 6.48
CA ALA A 58 -2.36 -12.64 6.96
C ALA A 58 -2.63 -13.82 6.00
N GLN A 59 -2.61 -13.58 4.68
CA GLN A 59 -2.69 -14.65 3.67
C GLN A 59 -1.56 -15.67 3.84
N LEU A 60 -0.32 -15.21 3.98
CA LEU A 60 0.84 -16.09 4.19
C LEU A 60 0.74 -16.88 5.50
N GLN A 61 0.28 -16.23 6.57
CA GLN A 61 0.05 -16.88 7.88
C GLN A 61 -1.08 -17.91 7.86
N ALA A 62 -2.06 -17.75 6.97
CA ALA A 62 -3.17 -18.68 6.79
C ALA A 62 -2.82 -19.90 5.93
N LEU A 63 -1.63 -19.93 5.30
CA LEU A 63 -1.18 -21.09 4.54
C LEU A 63 -1.01 -22.30 5.47
N THR A 64 -1.54 -23.45 5.04
CA THR A 64 -1.34 -24.71 5.73
C THR A 64 0.00 -25.31 5.35
N HIS A 65 0.60 -26.08 6.26
CA HIS A 65 1.98 -26.58 6.10
C HIS A 65 1.99 -28.10 6.05
N ALA A 66 2.84 -28.64 5.20
CA ALA A 66 3.19 -30.05 5.18
C ALA A 66 4.72 -30.19 5.25
N SER A 67 5.19 -31.19 6.01
CA SER A 67 6.60 -31.57 6.02
C SER A 67 6.83 -32.58 4.91
N LEU A 68 7.82 -32.33 4.07
CA LEU A 68 8.34 -33.30 3.12
C LEU A 68 9.83 -33.56 3.42
N PRO A 69 10.38 -34.72 3.02
CA PRO A 69 11.80 -35.03 3.21
C PRO A 69 12.75 -34.00 2.58
N SER A 70 12.26 -33.21 1.61
CA SER A 70 12.98 -32.12 0.93
C SER A 70 12.83 -30.74 1.61
N GLY A 71 12.02 -30.62 2.66
CA GLY A 71 11.75 -29.35 3.37
C GLY A 71 10.26 -29.11 3.66
N VAL A 72 9.94 -27.92 4.16
CA VAL A 72 8.54 -27.50 4.39
C VAL A 72 7.93 -27.11 3.05
N ILE A 73 6.82 -27.76 2.66
CA ILE A 73 5.97 -27.31 1.56
C ILE A 73 4.65 -26.86 2.15
N ALA A 74 4.31 -25.60 1.93
CA ALA A 74 3.00 -25.08 2.28
C ALA A 74 2.01 -25.37 1.15
N ASP A 75 0.75 -25.63 1.50
CA ASP A 75 -0.35 -25.57 0.54
C ASP A 75 -0.36 -24.16 -0.05
N ASP A 76 -0.13 -24.06 -1.36
CA ASP A 76 0.02 -22.80 -2.08
C ASP A 76 -1.36 -22.17 -2.36
N ARG A 77 -2.15 -21.97 -1.30
CA ARG A 77 -3.29 -21.05 -1.31
C ARG A 77 -2.83 -19.60 -1.19
N SER A 78 -1.61 -19.29 -1.60
CA SER A 78 -1.06 -17.95 -1.50
C SER A 78 -1.86 -16.98 -2.37
N ARG A 79 -2.70 -17.44 -3.28
CA ARG A 79 -3.65 -16.61 -4.01
C ARG A 79 -5.09 -16.92 -3.60
N LEU A 80 -5.57 -16.24 -2.55
CA LEU A 80 -7.01 -16.17 -2.25
C LEU A 80 -7.75 -15.27 -3.25
N ASP A 81 -7.03 -14.59 -4.13
CA ASP A 81 -7.51 -13.51 -4.99
C ASP A 81 -7.83 -14.00 -6.43
N GLU A 82 -7.49 -15.24 -6.79
CA GLU A 82 -7.79 -15.86 -8.08
C GLU A 82 -8.88 -16.94 -7.93
N ALA A 83 -9.80 -17.01 -8.89
CA ALA A 83 -10.79 -18.09 -9.02
C ALA A 83 -10.21 -19.36 -9.71
N GLU A 84 -8.91 -19.35 -10.03
CA GLU A 84 -8.27 -20.41 -10.79
C GLU A 84 -8.05 -21.66 -9.93
N VAL A 85 -8.25 -22.83 -10.56
CA VAL A 85 -8.18 -24.12 -9.89
C VAL A 85 -6.73 -24.39 -9.46
N PHE A 86 -6.57 -24.72 -8.18
CA PHE A 86 -5.33 -25.21 -7.57
C PHE A 86 -4.51 -26.07 -8.54
N THR A 87 -3.27 -25.64 -8.81
CA THR A 87 -2.26 -26.50 -9.41
C THR A 87 -1.15 -26.70 -8.37
N PRO A 88 -1.00 -27.90 -7.80
CA PRO A 88 0.11 -28.18 -6.91
C PRO A 88 1.43 -27.96 -7.66
N GLY A 89 2.40 -27.27 -7.04
CA GLY A 89 3.73 -27.03 -7.61
C GLY A 89 4.20 -25.58 -7.66
N GLY A 90 3.43 -24.62 -7.15
CA GLY A 90 3.94 -23.27 -6.91
C GLY A 90 4.96 -23.23 -5.75
N PRO A 91 5.73 -22.13 -5.60
CA PRO A 91 6.86 -22.10 -4.69
C PRO A 91 6.48 -22.11 -3.20
N GLY A 92 5.19 -21.97 -2.85
CA GLY A 92 4.70 -22.10 -1.48
C GLY A 92 5.42 -21.18 -0.49
N LEU A 93 5.88 -21.75 0.64
CA LEU A 93 6.69 -21.05 1.65
C LEU A 93 8.20 -21.31 1.51
N GLN A 94 8.68 -21.60 0.30
CA GLN A 94 10.11 -21.77 0.07
C GLN A 94 10.89 -20.50 0.47
N PRO A 95 11.97 -20.63 1.26
CA PRO A 95 12.79 -19.49 1.64
C PRO A 95 13.32 -18.74 0.41
N THR A 96 12.99 -17.47 0.31
CA THR A 96 13.43 -16.57 -0.77
C THR A 96 14.64 -15.73 -0.36
N GLY A 97 14.93 -15.66 0.93
CA GLY A 97 15.82 -14.66 1.49
C GLY A 97 15.25 -13.24 1.32
N LEU A 98 16.15 -12.27 1.11
CA LEU A 98 15.80 -10.85 0.96
C LEU A 98 15.83 -10.37 -0.51
N THR A 99 16.09 -11.26 -1.47
CA THR A 99 16.24 -10.89 -2.89
C THR A 99 15.00 -10.16 -3.46
N PRO A 100 13.75 -10.59 -3.18
CA PRO A 100 12.58 -9.88 -3.68
C PRO A 100 12.40 -8.46 -3.09
N LEU A 101 13.08 -8.14 -1.99
CA LEU A 101 13.11 -6.79 -1.39
C LEU A 101 13.91 -5.83 -2.29
N GLN A 102 14.99 -6.34 -2.88
CA GLN A 102 15.95 -5.57 -3.66
C GLN A 102 15.45 -5.33 -5.10
N ALA A 103 14.84 -6.34 -5.71
CA ALA A 103 14.35 -6.26 -7.08
C ALA A 103 13.06 -7.07 -7.25
N PRO A 104 12.13 -6.60 -8.12
CA PRO A 104 10.94 -7.36 -8.44
C PRO A 104 11.34 -8.76 -8.94
N THR A 105 10.93 -9.79 -8.23
CA THR A 105 11.28 -11.19 -8.55
C THR A 105 10.01 -12.01 -8.57
N ALA A 106 9.66 -12.59 -9.72
CA ALA A 106 8.49 -13.46 -9.81
C ALA A 106 8.71 -14.74 -8.96
N PRO A 107 7.65 -15.31 -8.34
CA PRO A 107 6.28 -14.80 -8.25
C PRO A 107 6.03 -13.90 -7.02
N TRP A 108 7.08 -13.44 -6.35
CA TRP A 108 7.07 -12.73 -5.06
C TRP A 108 6.69 -11.25 -5.13
N VAL A 109 6.03 -10.85 -6.20
CA VAL A 109 5.63 -9.46 -6.48
C VAL A 109 4.26 -9.45 -7.13
N ASP A 110 3.38 -8.64 -6.57
CA ASP A 110 2.06 -8.34 -7.10
C ASP A 110 1.98 -6.86 -7.46
N TRP A 111 1.27 -6.60 -8.54
CA TRP A 111 0.89 -5.27 -9.01
C TRP A 111 -0.60 -5.09 -8.78
N LEU A 112 -0.96 -4.00 -8.11
CA LEU A 112 -2.34 -3.71 -7.73
C LEU A 112 -2.79 -2.35 -8.25
N ASP A 113 -4.08 -2.21 -8.52
CA ASP A 113 -4.71 -0.95 -8.95
C ASP A 113 -4.90 0.05 -7.79
N GLU A 114 -5.57 1.19 -8.04
CA GLU A 114 -5.81 2.23 -7.02
C GLU A 114 -6.70 1.78 -5.84
N HIS A 115 -7.46 0.71 -6.03
CA HIS A 115 -8.35 0.12 -5.02
C HIS A 115 -7.69 -1.06 -4.30
N GLY A 116 -6.48 -1.45 -4.68
CA GLY A 116 -5.80 -2.62 -4.17
C GLY A 116 -6.29 -3.93 -4.78
N ALA A 117 -6.99 -3.87 -5.92
CA ALA A 117 -7.31 -5.07 -6.69
C ALA A 117 -6.05 -5.57 -7.41
N TRP A 118 -5.83 -6.88 -7.39
CA TRP A 118 -4.72 -7.50 -8.09
C TRP A 118 -4.88 -7.37 -9.61
N LEU A 119 -3.78 -7.05 -10.30
CA LEU A 119 -3.73 -6.93 -11.76
C LEU A 119 -2.86 -8.01 -12.40
N ALA A 120 -1.67 -8.22 -11.83
CA ALA A 120 -0.71 -9.22 -12.29
C ALA A 120 0.35 -9.48 -11.22
N SER A 121 1.09 -10.58 -11.37
CA SER A 121 2.34 -10.82 -10.65
C SER A 121 3.53 -10.80 -11.62
N GLY A 122 4.72 -10.49 -11.10
CA GLY A 122 5.98 -10.64 -11.86
C GLY A 122 6.81 -9.37 -11.93
N THR A 123 7.75 -9.33 -12.88
CA THR A 123 8.78 -8.28 -12.95
C THR A 123 8.36 -7.05 -13.74
N GLN A 124 7.34 -7.16 -14.60
CA GLN A 124 6.84 -6.07 -15.43
C GLN A 124 5.62 -5.40 -14.78
N VAL A 125 5.63 -4.06 -14.75
CA VAL A 125 4.52 -3.27 -14.24
C VAL A 125 3.38 -3.27 -15.27
N PRO A 126 2.18 -3.82 -14.95
CA PRO A 126 1.06 -3.77 -15.88
C PRO A 126 0.46 -2.34 -15.95
N PRO A 127 -0.19 -1.97 -17.07
CA PRO A 127 -0.95 -0.73 -17.15
C PRO A 127 -2.01 -0.65 -16.06
N GLY A 128 -2.15 0.54 -15.47
CA GLY A 128 -3.12 0.76 -14.38
C GLY A 128 -2.62 0.40 -12.98
N ALA A 129 -1.44 -0.21 -12.84
CA ALA A 129 -0.85 -0.44 -11.53
C ALA A 129 -0.61 0.89 -10.79
N ARG A 130 -0.92 0.88 -9.50
CA ARG A 130 -0.74 1.99 -8.56
C ARG A 130 0.02 1.58 -7.32
N PHE A 131 0.02 0.30 -6.98
CA PHE A 131 0.81 -0.24 -5.88
C PHE A 131 1.63 -1.43 -6.36
N SER A 132 2.81 -1.58 -5.78
CA SER A 132 3.52 -2.85 -5.76
C SER A 132 3.44 -3.45 -4.36
N ARG A 133 3.33 -4.77 -4.31
CA ARG A 133 3.39 -5.56 -3.08
C ARG A 133 4.43 -6.64 -3.28
N ARG A 134 5.48 -6.64 -2.47
CA ARG A 134 6.57 -7.62 -2.50
C ARG A 134 6.57 -8.40 -1.21
N TRP A 135 6.90 -9.68 -1.25
CA TRP A 135 7.00 -10.48 -0.03
C TRP A 135 8.11 -11.50 -0.15
N GLY A 136 8.47 -12.10 0.97
CA GLY A 136 9.43 -13.17 1.00
C GLY A 136 9.48 -13.85 2.34
N ILE A 137 10.24 -14.94 2.36
CA ILE A 137 10.39 -15.82 3.50
C ILE A 137 11.87 -15.99 3.80
N VAL A 138 12.23 -15.84 5.07
CA VAL A 138 13.56 -16.11 5.59
C VAL A 138 13.43 -17.25 6.60
N ALA A 139 14.17 -18.34 6.38
CA ALA A 139 14.27 -19.41 7.38
C ALA A 139 15.00 -18.88 8.62
N THR A 140 14.47 -19.09 9.82
CA THR A 140 15.02 -18.50 11.05
C THR A 140 15.86 -19.45 11.92
N GLY A 141 16.28 -20.61 11.43
CA GLY A 141 17.18 -21.53 12.14
C GLY A 141 16.55 -22.90 12.43
N ALA A 142 17.15 -23.64 13.37
CA ALA A 142 16.86 -25.05 13.65
C ALA A 142 15.45 -25.33 14.21
N GLU A 143 14.78 -24.31 14.75
CA GLU A 143 13.41 -24.42 15.30
C GLU A 143 12.33 -24.56 14.22
N GLY A 144 12.70 -24.53 12.94
CA GLY A 144 11.76 -24.70 11.83
C GLY A 144 10.77 -23.54 11.64
N CYS A 145 10.98 -22.43 12.35
CA CYS A 145 10.22 -21.20 12.15
C CYS A 145 10.65 -20.46 10.87
N LEU A 146 9.69 -19.74 10.30
CA LEU A 146 9.81 -18.91 9.12
C LEU A 146 9.51 -17.45 9.51
N ARG A 147 10.39 -16.53 9.10
CA ARG A 147 10.11 -15.09 9.13
C ARG A 147 9.54 -14.68 7.79
N LEU A 148 8.30 -14.22 7.83
CA LEU A 148 7.58 -13.65 6.71
C LEU A 148 7.81 -12.15 6.70
N TRP A 149 8.02 -11.57 5.53
CA TRP A 149 8.04 -10.13 5.37
C TRP A 149 7.22 -9.76 4.13
N VAL A 150 6.58 -8.59 4.22
CA VAL A 150 5.80 -8.01 3.13
C VAL A 150 6.08 -6.51 3.11
N GLU A 151 6.34 -5.99 1.92
CA GLU A 151 6.44 -4.57 1.63
C GLU A 151 5.36 -4.19 0.63
N ALA A 152 4.69 -3.07 0.85
CA ALA A 152 3.79 -2.47 -0.12
C ALA A 152 4.16 -1.00 -0.30
N ALA A 153 4.18 -0.54 -1.55
CA ALA A 153 4.56 0.81 -1.90
C ALA A 153 3.71 1.34 -3.06
N PRO A 154 3.28 2.62 -3.02
CA PRO A 154 2.69 3.27 -4.19
C PRO A 154 3.73 3.42 -5.31
N LEU A 155 3.30 3.34 -6.56
CA LEU A 155 4.14 3.52 -7.75
C LEU A 155 4.27 4.99 -8.16
N ALA A 156 3.34 5.82 -7.72
CA ALA A 156 3.41 7.25 -7.98
C ALA A 156 4.66 7.83 -7.29
N PRO A 157 5.41 8.72 -7.95
CA PRO A 157 6.57 9.34 -7.35
C PRO A 157 6.16 10.12 -6.08
N SER A 158 6.56 9.61 -4.92
CA SER A 158 6.39 10.30 -3.64
C SER A 158 7.71 10.93 -3.20
N ILE A 159 7.62 12.07 -2.49
CA ILE A 159 8.76 12.62 -1.77
C ILE A 159 9.07 11.64 -0.62
N GLY A 160 10.20 10.94 -0.75
CA GLY A 160 10.66 9.91 0.18
C GLY A 160 10.24 8.49 -0.20
N ASP A 161 10.95 7.52 0.35
CA ASP A 161 10.69 6.08 0.17
C ASP A 161 9.50 5.67 1.06
N ARG A 162 8.29 5.77 0.51
CA ARG A 162 7.04 5.49 1.23
C ARG A 162 6.71 4.00 1.12
N VAL A 163 7.38 3.21 1.95
CA VAL A 163 7.18 1.76 2.02
C VAL A 163 6.47 1.40 3.32
N SER A 164 5.35 0.70 3.19
CA SER A 164 4.69 0.06 4.32
C SER A 164 5.20 -1.37 4.48
N ARG A 165 5.64 -1.72 5.69
CA ARG A 165 6.20 -3.04 6.00
C ARG A 165 5.32 -3.80 6.98
N ALA A 166 5.13 -5.09 6.73
CA ALA A 166 4.55 -6.03 7.67
C ALA A 166 5.48 -7.24 7.80
N VAL A 167 5.74 -7.68 9.02
CA VAL A 167 6.62 -8.82 9.33
C VAL A 167 5.87 -9.75 10.27
N GLY A 168 6.02 -11.06 10.07
CA GLY A 168 5.45 -12.07 10.95
C GLY A 168 6.42 -13.23 11.15
N LEU A 169 6.19 -13.97 12.23
CA LEU A 169 6.82 -15.27 12.47
C LEU A 169 5.74 -16.34 12.33
N GLN A 170 6.12 -17.46 11.72
CA GLN A 170 5.28 -18.63 11.58
C GLN A 170 6.11 -19.86 11.92
N CYS A 171 5.70 -20.58 12.96
CA CYS A 171 6.37 -21.78 13.46
C CYS A 171 5.45 -22.99 13.21
N PRO A 172 5.52 -23.61 12.02
CA PRO A 172 4.60 -24.68 11.65
C PRO A 172 4.67 -25.91 12.56
N TRP A 173 5.79 -26.10 13.26
CA TRP A 173 6.03 -27.23 14.16
C TRP A 173 5.92 -26.86 15.65
N GLY A 174 5.48 -25.64 15.97
CA GLY A 174 5.53 -25.09 17.32
C GLY A 174 6.92 -24.56 17.69
N THR A 175 7.05 -23.95 18.87
CA THR A 175 8.32 -23.47 19.44
C THR A 175 8.99 -24.51 20.36
N GLU A 176 8.33 -25.65 20.58
CA GLU A 176 8.85 -26.74 21.40
C GLU A 176 9.66 -27.68 20.51
N VAL A 177 10.95 -27.37 20.34
CA VAL A 177 11.93 -28.40 19.98
C VAL A 177 12.51 -28.95 21.30
N PRO A 178 12.59 -30.27 21.49
CA PRO A 178 13.07 -30.89 22.73
C PRO A 178 14.52 -30.52 23.10
#